data_AF-A0A9W7GJE2-F1
#
_entry.id   AF-A0A9W7GJE2-F1
#
_cell.length_a   1.000
_cell.length_b   1.000
_cell.length_c   1.000
_cell.angle_alpha   90.00
_cell.angle_beta   90.00
_cell.angle_gamma   90.00
#
_symmetry.space_group_name_H-M   'P 1'
#
loop_
_entity.id
_entity.type
_entity.pdbx_description
1 polymer ?
#
loop_
_entity_poly.entity_id
_entity_poly.type
_entity_poly.pdbx_seq_one_letter_code
_entity_poly.pdbx_strand_id
1 'polypeptide(L)'
;MDVESPSLPLNSVPSHNTLHITISRKSLTIILLFCTFLGVIIGSITSSASISASQPSPPSQYDYDTSPKSTLSPPLMSPVTTAKSSGYCWDCGHGKRSSSWWWGYGSCDCSAGWGGKCCGTREVSIDDAWMKYVKEPTEEVTGWAEELERKADGMVENLLITSGLDLRDVDVVVSGGGNYDAFYMGVHMIFSRLSTSEFSVSRYAGTSAGGMMPFEFTLRGLRSTLSSHLSWGVITEEYPEYFGNAVSAAYQQDHGWRLLADWQAASYPVSDLDGVVYLGTSCLTPFPELVMISSYDRDTAAAAFMSTGTFLQYWDGMICSDGGATAGPNMTPLFQDGVRGQVVVDLMKTGYPGEMVYKVNTEQYKELIEVGMNEAVRFLETGNTERDGIITFCGKGRDVTGNVCNVYPMPSASKVFYSMLALSALSGGRAFAPAFARSGSVPGSARRTCSSLNMADMSPSEYISAATSSNDVVVFSKSYCPFCTSTKNLFAEMGTELGLSSPPFVVELDNLPGGGDVQNELLKITGQRTVPNVFVKGKHLGGNDDTQRAAADGTISQMLGK
;
A
#
# COMPACT_ATOMS: atom_id res chain seq x y z
N MET A 1 59.71 -56.34 26.69
CA MET A 1 58.29 -56.53 26.33
C MET A 1 57.65 -55.16 26.41
N ASP A 2 56.76 -54.91 25.46
CA ASP A 2 55.89 -53.75 25.31
C ASP A 2 56.47 -52.54 24.56
N VAL A 3 55.66 -52.13 23.58
CA VAL A 3 56.02 -51.51 22.31
C VAL A 3 55.91 -49.98 22.41
N GLU A 4 56.91 -49.33 21.82
CA GLU A 4 57.14 -47.90 21.64
C GLU A 4 55.97 -47.18 20.92
N SER A 5 55.77 -45.86 20.98
CA SER A 5 56.79 -44.80 20.84
C SER A 5 56.19 -43.42 21.14
N PRO A 6 57.05 -42.40 21.41
CA PRO A 6 56.69 -41.21 22.16
C PRO A 6 56.48 -39.94 21.30
N SER A 7 55.88 -38.95 21.96
CA SER A 7 55.60 -37.57 21.55
C SER A 7 56.85 -36.68 21.41
N LEU A 8 56.71 -35.56 20.69
CA LEU A 8 57.29 -34.20 20.95
C LEU A 8 56.79 -33.18 19.86
N PRO A 9 56.90 -31.85 20.04
CA PRO A 9 55.82 -30.88 19.82
C PRO A 9 55.98 -29.97 18.58
N LEU A 10 54.89 -29.31 18.19
CA LEU A 10 54.82 -28.39 17.04
C LEU A 10 54.90 -26.91 17.47
N ASN A 11 55.83 -26.20 16.82
CA ASN A 11 56.05 -24.75 16.88
C ASN A 11 55.47 -24.04 15.64
N SER A 12 55.03 -22.80 15.88
CA SER A 12 55.12 -21.59 15.02
C SER A 12 54.34 -21.46 13.70
N VAL A 13 53.56 -20.37 13.66
CA VAL A 13 52.83 -19.71 12.54
C VAL A 13 53.78 -18.88 11.64
N PRO A 14 53.43 -18.61 10.37
CA PRO A 14 53.56 -17.22 9.87
C PRO A 14 52.39 -16.68 9.01
N SER A 15 52.05 -15.41 9.32
CA SER A 15 51.62 -14.23 8.53
C SER A 15 50.43 -14.23 7.54
N HIS A 16 49.57 -13.22 7.74
CA HIS A 16 48.41 -12.74 6.99
C HIS A 16 48.72 -12.19 5.57
N ASN A 17 47.77 -12.39 4.64
CA ASN A 17 47.59 -11.58 3.42
C ASN A 17 46.31 -10.74 3.54
N THR A 18 46.41 -9.44 3.30
CA THR A 18 45.31 -8.46 3.30
C THR A 18 44.82 -8.23 1.87
N LEU A 19 43.51 -8.34 1.63
CA LEU A 19 42.89 -8.01 0.34
C LEU A 19 42.41 -6.54 0.36
N HIS A 20 42.94 -5.71 -0.53
CA HIS A 20 42.46 -4.34 -0.77
C HIS A 20 41.33 -4.34 -1.79
N ILE A 21 40.14 -3.83 -1.44
CA ILE A 21 39.06 -3.50 -2.39
C ILE A 21 39.02 -1.97 -2.54
N THR A 22 39.23 -1.50 -3.76
CA THR A 22 39.16 -0.08 -4.12
C THR A 22 37.78 0.22 -4.73
N ILE A 23 36.95 0.99 -4.04
CA ILE A 23 35.65 1.46 -4.56
C ILE A 23 35.85 2.79 -5.29
N SER A 24 35.36 2.87 -6.52
CA SER A 24 35.44 4.04 -7.41
C SER A 24 34.59 5.21 -6.91
N ARG A 25 35.09 6.45 -7.09
CA ARG A 25 34.44 7.73 -6.69
C ARG A 25 32.99 7.90 -7.20
N LYS A 26 32.56 7.17 -8.24
CA LYS A 26 31.17 7.22 -8.73
C LYS A 26 30.15 6.54 -7.81
N SER A 27 30.59 5.58 -6.99
CA SER A 27 29.70 4.87 -6.04
C SER A 27 29.43 5.68 -4.77
N LEU A 28 30.29 6.64 -4.44
CA LEU A 28 30.08 7.53 -3.27
C LEU A 28 29.00 8.60 -3.55
N THR A 29 28.83 9.02 -4.81
CA THR A 29 27.84 10.03 -5.19
C THR A 29 26.40 9.50 -5.13
N ILE A 30 26.19 8.21 -5.39
CA ILE A 30 24.87 7.57 -5.35
C ILE A 30 24.37 7.41 -3.90
N ILE A 31 25.28 7.14 -2.95
CA ILE A 31 24.94 7.03 -1.53
C ILE A 31 24.66 8.43 -0.93
N LEU A 32 25.38 9.47 -1.36
CA LEU A 32 25.14 10.84 -0.90
C LEU A 32 23.86 11.47 -1.47
N LEU A 33 23.42 11.09 -2.68
CA LEU A 33 22.16 11.59 -3.27
C LEU A 33 20.91 10.98 -2.61
N PHE A 34 21.00 9.73 -2.12
CA PHE A 34 19.90 9.10 -1.36
C PHE A 34 19.71 9.72 0.04
N CYS A 35 20.78 10.26 0.65
CA CYS A 35 20.69 10.95 1.95
C CYS A 35 20.24 12.41 1.85
N THR A 36 20.29 13.05 0.68
CA THR A 36 19.83 14.44 0.51
C THR A 36 18.32 14.60 0.28
N PHE A 37 17.58 13.52 -0.01
CA PHE A 37 16.12 13.57 -0.10
C PHE A 37 15.40 13.35 1.25
N LEU A 38 16.12 12.88 2.27
CA LEU A 38 15.67 12.81 3.67
C LEU A 38 16.33 13.88 4.58
N GLY A 39 17.13 14.80 4.02
CA GLY A 39 18.01 15.70 4.75
C GLY A 39 17.68 17.19 4.62
N VAL A 40 16.47 17.59 4.96
CA VAL A 40 16.13 18.96 5.38
C VAL A 40 15.27 18.77 6.63
N ILE A 41 15.83 18.54 7.82
CA ILE A 41 16.41 19.50 8.75
C ILE A 41 17.17 18.65 9.78
N ILE A 42 18.44 18.95 10.08
CA ILE A 42 19.06 18.91 11.42
C ILE A 42 20.46 19.51 11.26
N GLY A 43 20.72 20.57 12.04
CA GLY A 43 22.00 21.25 12.10
C GLY A 43 23.09 20.42 12.73
N SER A 44 24.31 20.68 12.27
CA SER A 44 25.59 20.11 12.67
C SER A 44 25.82 20.04 14.18
N ILE A 45 26.17 18.86 14.71
CA ILE A 45 27.14 18.73 15.83
C ILE A 45 27.96 17.47 15.62
N THR A 46 29.25 17.64 15.33
CA THR A 46 30.29 16.62 15.48
C THR A 46 30.68 16.53 16.95
N SER A 47 30.56 15.35 17.58
CA SER A 47 31.47 14.97 18.66
C SER A 47 31.61 13.46 18.74
N SER A 48 32.87 13.06 18.76
CA SER A 48 33.43 11.72 18.78
C SER A 48 33.25 11.01 20.12
N ALA A 49 32.81 9.75 20.11
CA ALA A 49 33.16 8.77 21.14
C ALA A 49 33.08 7.32 20.60
N SER A 50 34.10 6.56 20.98
CA SER A 50 34.56 5.25 20.51
C SER A 50 33.69 4.06 20.89
N ILE A 51 33.45 3.15 19.94
CA ILE A 51 32.86 1.81 20.15
C ILE A 51 33.98 0.80 20.44
N SER A 52 33.89 0.13 21.59
CA SER A 52 34.65 -1.08 21.94
C SER A 52 33.94 -2.30 21.35
N ALA A 53 34.59 -3.00 20.42
CA ALA A 53 34.08 -4.21 19.80
C ALA A 53 34.41 -5.46 20.65
N SER A 54 33.42 -6.32 20.89
CA SER A 54 33.64 -7.73 21.24
C SER A 54 32.73 -8.62 20.38
N GLN A 55 33.36 -9.39 19.49
CA GLN A 55 32.84 -10.59 18.80
C GLN A 55 33.67 -11.78 19.33
N PRO A 56 33.13 -13.01 19.49
CA PRO A 56 32.95 -13.96 18.37
C PRO A 56 31.71 -14.90 18.53
N SER A 57 31.24 -15.78 17.63
CA SER A 57 31.77 -16.62 16.52
C SER A 57 30.60 -17.33 15.77
N PRO A 58 30.75 -17.82 14.50
CA PRO A 58 29.80 -18.70 13.80
C PRO A 58 30.33 -20.16 13.66
N PRO A 59 29.65 -21.10 12.96
CA PRO A 59 28.30 -21.67 13.16
C PRO A 59 28.33 -23.23 13.23
N SER A 60 27.23 -23.90 13.59
CA SER A 60 27.09 -25.34 13.30
C SER A 60 25.65 -25.77 12.99
N GLN A 61 25.48 -26.27 11.76
CA GLN A 61 24.59 -27.31 11.23
C GLN A 61 23.08 -27.33 11.54
N TYR A 62 22.32 -27.37 10.44
CA TYR A 62 20.89 -27.64 10.31
C TYR A 62 20.48 -28.98 10.93
N ASP A 63 19.37 -28.98 11.67
CA ASP A 63 18.50 -30.14 11.82
C ASP A 63 17.03 -29.69 11.94
N TYR A 64 16.14 -30.36 11.21
CA TYR A 64 14.70 -30.10 11.18
C TYR A 64 14.03 -30.85 12.35
N ASP A 65 13.43 -30.14 13.31
CA ASP A 65 12.38 -30.73 14.14
C ASP A 65 11.36 -29.71 14.64
N THR A 66 10.13 -30.19 14.71
CA THR A 66 8.85 -29.53 14.98
C THR A 66 8.60 -29.28 16.48
N SER A 67 7.85 -28.20 16.76
CA SER A 67 7.24 -27.79 18.05
C SER A 67 8.04 -26.81 18.96
N PRO A 68 7.36 -25.79 19.54
CA PRO A 68 8.03 -24.63 20.13
C PRO A 68 8.52 -24.93 21.54
N LYS A 69 9.81 -24.70 21.79
CA LYS A 69 10.35 -24.58 23.15
C LYS A 69 10.66 -23.14 23.45
N SER A 70 10.10 -22.73 24.58
CA SER A 70 10.12 -21.41 25.20
C SER A 70 11.50 -20.90 25.59
N THR A 71 11.49 -19.60 25.90
CA THR A 71 12.42 -18.82 26.74
C THR A 71 13.77 -18.43 26.14
N LEU A 72 13.82 -17.20 25.63
CA LEU A 72 14.90 -16.23 25.86
C LEU A 72 14.38 -14.81 25.52
N SER A 73 13.91 -14.11 26.55
CA SER A 73 13.57 -12.69 26.45
C SER A 73 14.85 -11.86 26.26
N PRO A 74 14.94 -10.96 25.26
CA PRO A 74 15.97 -9.94 25.26
C PRO A 74 15.71 -8.95 26.42
N PRO A 75 16.75 -8.30 26.96
CA PRO A 75 16.62 -7.50 28.17
C PRO A 75 15.64 -6.35 27.95
N LEU A 76 14.62 -6.28 28.80
CA LEU A 76 13.82 -5.07 28.97
C LEU A 76 14.77 -3.90 29.21
N MET A 77 14.81 -2.95 28.28
CA MET A 77 15.14 -1.59 28.69
C MET A 77 14.09 -1.20 29.72
N SER A 78 14.55 -0.90 30.94
CA SER A 78 13.70 -0.40 31.99
C SER A 78 12.88 0.77 31.45
N PRO A 79 11.56 0.83 31.70
CA PRO A 79 10.79 2.00 31.30
C PRO A 79 11.44 3.20 31.98
N VAL A 80 11.86 4.19 31.20
CA VAL A 80 12.16 5.51 31.73
C VAL A 80 10.84 6.05 32.26
N THR A 81 10.57 5.74 33.53
CA THR A 81 9.43 6.27 34.27
C THR A 81 9.58 7.78 34.34
N THR A 82 8.55 8.48 33.87
CA THR A 82 8.30 9.92 34.05
C THR A 82 9.34 10.87 33.44
N ALA A 83 9.30 11.02 32.11
CA ALA A 83 9.57 12.33 31.53
C ALA A 83 8.34 13.21 31.79
N LYS A 84 8.43 14.14 32.75
CA LYS A 84 7.46 15.23 32.85
C LYS A 84 7.45 15.98 31.52
N SER A 85 6.27 16.18 30.97
CA SER A 85 6.00 16.91 29.73
C SER A 85 6.80 18.22 29.66
N SER A 86 7.73 18.30 28.72
CA SER A 86 8.43 19.53 28.39
C SER A 86 7.58 20.34 27.41
N GLY A 87 6.62 21.11 27.93
CA GLY A 87 6.18 22.32 27.25
C GLY A 87 7.33 23.33 27.27
N TYR A 88 7.64 23.96 26.14
CA TYR A 88 8.66 25.00 26.06
C TYR A 88 8.23 26.25 26.87
N CYS A 89 8.55 26.33 28.17
CA CYS A 89 8.29 27.54 28.98
C CYS A 89 9.47 28.52 28.84
N TRP A 90 9.28 29.63 28.11
CA TRP A 90 10.30 30.66 27.89
C TRP A 90 10.50 31.64 29.05
N ASP A 91 9.63 31.59 30.07
CA ASP A 91 9.65 32.51 31.21
C ASP A 91 9.50 31.78 32.55
N CYS A 92 10.60 31.21 33.07
CA CYS A 92 10.64 30.70 34.46
C CYS A 92 10.74 31.85 35.50
N GLY A 93 10.57 33.13 35.12
CA GLY A 93 10.78 34.27 36.00
C GLY A 93 12.16 34.29 36.68
N HIS A 94 12.20 34.58 37.98
CA HIS A 94 13.43 34.68 38.81
C HIS A 94 14.00 33.32 39.30
N GLY A 95 13.48 32.18 38.83
CA GLY A 95 13.94 30.85 39.23
C GLY A 95 15.31 30.46 38.66
N LYS A 96 16.04 29.58 39.37
CA LYS A 96 17.31 29.02 38.87
C LYS A 96 17.06 28.14 37.65
N ARG A 97 17.69 28.50 36.54
CA ARG A 97 17.66 27.76 35.27
C ARG A 97 18.65 26.59 35.32
N SER A 98 18.29 25.42 34.81
CA SER A 98 19.21 24.30 34.63
C SER A 98 20.23 24.60 33.52
N SER A 99 21.33 23.85 33.47
CA SER A 99 22.35 23.98 32.41
C SER A 99 21.83 23.65 31.00
N SER A 100 20.70 22.93 30.88
CA SER A 100 20.06 22.58 29.61
C SER A 100 19.20 23.71 28.99
N TRP A 101 19.10 24.86 29.67
CA TRP A 101 18.22 25.97 29.25
C TRP A 101 18.69 26.67 27.95
N TRP A 102 19.98 26.65 27.63
CA TRP A 102 20.52 27.25 26.40
C TRP A 102 20.18 26.45 25.13
N TRP A 103 19.70 25.21 25.26
CA TRP A 103 19.41 24.30 24.15
C TRP A 103 17.91 23.99 23.99
N GLY A 104 17.03 24.69 24.71
CA GLY A 104 15.57 24.51 24.61
C GLY A 104 14.98 23.34 25.40
N TYR A 105 15.78 22.59 26.16
CA TYR A 105 15.35 21.39 26.92
C TYR A 105 15.32 21.61 28.45
N GLY A 106 15.01 22.83 28.91
CA GLY A 106 14.97 23.16 30.34
C GLY A 106 13.60 22.91 30.97
N SER A 107 13.53 22.14 32.06
CA SER A 107 12.35 22.06 32.94
C SER A 107 12.47 23.07 34.09
N CYS A 108 11.40 23.80 34.45
CA CYS A 108 11.38 24.60 35.69
C CYS A 108 11.06 23.69 36.90
N ASP A 109 11.76 23.85 38.03
CA ASP A 109 11.49 23.11 39.27
C ASP A 109 10.32 23.75 40.04
N CYS A 110 9.15 23.10 40.02
CA CYS A 110 7.94 23.55 40.72
C CYS A 110 7.84 23.06 42.19
N SER A 111 8.86 22.43 42.75
CA SER A 111 8.78 21.78 44.08
C SER A 111 8.66 22.73 45.28
N ALA A 112 8.84 24.04 45.09
CA ALA A 112 8.94 25.01 46.18
C ALA A 112 7.75 25.99 46.31
N GLY A 113 6.55 25.65 45.83
CA GLY A 113 5.34 26.44 46.10
C GLY A 113 5.29 27.83 45.46
N TRP A 114 6.00 28.02 44.34
CA TRP A 114 6.05 29.30 43.63
C TRP A 114 4.98 29.37 42.54
N GLY A 115 4.03 30.29 42.71
CA GLY A 115 2.94 30.57 41.76
C GLY A 115 3.39 31.38 40.54
N GLY A 116 4.33 30.85 39.76
CA GLY A 116 4.59 31.33 38.41
C GLY A 116 3.60 30.72 37.42
N LYS A 117 3.35 31.37 36.27
CA LYS A 117 2.41 30.89 35.23
C LYS A 117 2.68 29.46 34.74
N CYS A 118 3.91 28.93 34.87
CA CYS A 118 4.24 27.54 34.49
C CYS A 118 3.88 26.50 35.58
N CYS A 119 3.46 26.88 36.79
CA CYS A 119 3.12 25.97 37.88
C CYS A 119 1.70 26.31 38.39
N GLY A 120 0.66 26.03 37.60
CA GLY A 120 -0.70 26.49 37.93
C GLY A 120 -1.87 25.67 37.39
N THR A 121 -1.68 24.81 36.41
CA THR A 121 -2.72 23.89 35.91
C THR A 121 -2.07 22.54 35.68
N ARG A 122 -2.69 21.47 36.18
CA ARG A 122 -2.38 20.13 35.68
C ARG A 122 -2.96 20.11 34.27
N GLU A 123 -2.20 20.64 33.29
CA GLU A 123 -2.55 20.52 31.87
C GLU A 123 -2.82 19.04 31.62
N VAL A 124 -4.06 18.72 31.22
CA VAL A 124 -4.40 17.38 30.75
C VAL A 124 -3.51 17.15 29.54
N SER A 125 -2.72 16.07 29.55
CA SER A 125 -1.89 15.76 28.38
C SER A 125 -2.81 15.46 27.19
N ILE A 126 -2.36 15.75 25.96
CA ILE A 126 -3.13 15.41 24.76
C ILE A 126 -3.47 13.91 24.72
N ASP A 127 -2.58 13.06 25.23
CA ASP A 127 -2.78 11.62 25.39
C ASP A 127 -3.94 11.29 26.34
N ASP A 128 -3.99 11.94 27.52
CA ASP A 128 -5.08 11.77 28.48
C ASP A 128 -6.41 12.28 27.91
N ALA A 129 -6.38 13.40 27.17
CA ALA A 129 -7.56 13.94 26.50
C ALA A 129 -8.06 12.97 25.43
N TRP A 130 -7.18 12.50 24.55
CA TRP A 130 -7.50 11.54 23.50
C TRP A 130 -8.09 10.25 24.08
N MET A 131 -7.42 9.64 25.06
CA MET A 131 -7.90 8.39 25.67
C MET A 131 -9.18 8.57 26.48
N LYS A 132 -9.46 9.77 26.99
CA LYS A 132 -10.75 10.10 27.57
C LYS A 132 -11.85 10.06 26.49
N TYR A 133 -11.65 10.73 25.36
CA TYR A 133 -12.64 10.72 24.27
C TYR A 133 -12.88 9.32 23.68
N VAL A 134 -11.84 8.50 23.52
CA VAL A 134 -11.96 7.12 23.03
C VAL A 134 -12.86 6.27 23.94
N LYS A 135 -12.73 6.44 25.27
CA LYS A 135 -13.48 5.66 26.26
C LYS A 135 -14.86 6.24 26.56
N GLU A 136 -14.95 7.56 26.57
CA GLU A 136 -16.11 8.33 26.99
C GLU A 136 -16.28 9.54 26.05
N PRO A 137 -16.81 9.32 24.83
CA PRO A 137 -17.07 10.40 23.89
C PRO A 137 -18.07 11.41 24.47
N THR A 138 -17.97 12.67 24.07
CA THR A 138 -18.87 13.71 24.56
C THR A 138 -20.30 13.51 24.07
N GLU A 139 -21.26 14.14 24.74
CA GLU A 139 -22.66 14.18 24.29
C GLU A 139 -22.78 14.76 22.88
N GLU A 140 -21.97 15.76 22.56
CA GLU A 140 -21.93 16.39 21.23
C GLU A 140 -21.47 15.40 20.14
N VAL A 141 -20.35 14.71 20.36
CA VAL A 141 -19.84 13.66 19.44
C VAL A 141 -20.86 12.53 19.29
N THR A 142 -21.48 12.13 20.39
CA THR A 142 -22.52 11.09 20.39
C THR A 142 -23.73 11.53 19.58
N GLY A 143 -24.16 12.79 19.74
CA GLY A 143 -25.25 13.38 18.97
C GLY A 143 -24.97 13.42 17.46
N TRP A 144 -23.75 13.80 17.06
CA TRP A 144 -23.37 13.75 15.64
C TRP A 144 -23.34 12.33 15.07
N ALA A 145 -22.83 11.36 15.84
CA ALA A 145 -22.85 9.96 15.43
C ALA A 145 -24.30 9.46 15.25
N GLU A 146 -25.21 9.81 16.17
CA GLU A 146 -26.63 9.48 16.09
C GLU A 146 -27.30 10.09 14.86
N GLU A 147 -26.99 11.35 14.56
CA GLU A 147 -27.50 12.04 13.38
C GLU A 147 -27.06 11.37 12.09
N LEU A 148 -25.77 11.05 11.95
CA LEU A 148 -25.22 10.38 10.77
C LEU A 148 -25.79 8.97 10.59
N GLU A 149 -25.96 8.21 11.68
CA GLU A 149 -26.58 6.88 11.62
C GLU A 149 -28.04 6.94 11.20
N ARG A 150 -28.82 7.89 11.76
CA ARG A 150 -30.21 8.13 11.35
C ARG A 150 -30.32 8.54 9.89
N LYS A 151 -29.35 9.32 9.39
CA LYS A 151 -29.29 9.71 7.97
C LYS A 151 -29.05 8.50 7.08
N ALA A 152 -28.11 7.63 7.43
CA ALA A 152 -27.87 6.38 6.72
C ALA A 152 -29.10 5.45 6.75
N ASP A 153 -29.80 5.35 7.89
CA ASP A 153 -31.06 4.58 7.98
C ASP A 153 -32.11 5.09 6.98
N GLY A 154 -32.31 6.42 6.93
CA GLY A 154 -33.26 7.04 6.00
C GLY A 154 -32.87 6.90 4.53
N MET A 155 -31.57 6.82 4.22
CA MET A 155 -31.09 6.56 2.85
C MET A 155 -31.38 5.13 2.39
N VAL A 156 -31.33 4.15 3.31
CA VAL A 156 -31.54 2.73 2.97
C VAL A 156 -33.03 2.34 2.95
N GLU A 157 -33.89 3.04 3.70
CA GLU A 157 -35.33 2.70 3.83
C GLU A 157 -36.05 2.51 2.48
N ASN A 158 -35.69 3.28 1.45
CA ASN A 158 -36.28 3.20 0.11
C ASN A 158 -35.27 2.89 -1.00
N LEU A 159 -34.08 2.41 -0.63
CA LEU A 159 -33.04 2.11 -1.59
C LEU A 159 -33.41 0.90 -2.45
N LEU A 160 -33.29 1.04 -3.77
CA LEU A 160 -33.46 -0.05 -4.72
C LEU A 160 -32.12 -0.36 -5.37
N ILE A 161 -31.60 -1.57 -5.14
CA ILE A 161 -30.35 -2.00 -5.77
C ILE A 161 -30.63 -2.40 -7.22
N THR A 162 -30.36 -1.50 -8.15
CA THR A 162 -30.62 -1.67 -9.60
C THR A 162 -29.35 -1.77 -10.46
N SER A 163 -28.17 -1.82 -9.83
CA SER A 163 -26.87 -1.85 -10.53
C SER A 163 -26.67 -3.06 -11.45
N GLY A 164 -27.43 -4.14 -11.25
CA GLY A 164 -27.26 -5.40 -11.98
C GLY A 164 -25.99 -6.16 -11.62
N LEU A 165 -25.25 -5.72 -10.59
CA LEU A 165 -24.05 -6.38 -10.08
C LEU A 165 -24.42 -7.56 -9.15
N ASP A 166 -23.63 -8.63 -9.18
CA ASP A 166 -23.79 -9.75 -8.23
C ASP A 166 -23.05 -9.42 -6.93
N LEU A 167 -23.76 -8.72 -6.03
CA LEU A 167 -23.22 -8.22 -4.76
C LEU A 167 -23.51 -9.14 -3.56
N ARG A 168 -24.03 -10.35 -3.83
CA ARG A 168 -24.23 -11.38 -2.81
C ARG A 168 -22.93 -12.13 -2.61
N ASP A 169 -22.43 -12.20 -1.38
CA ASP A 169 -21.17 -12.84 -1.02
C ASP A 169 -19.95 -12.22 -1.73
N VAL A 170 -19.61 -10.99 -1.32
CA VAL A 170 -18.46 -10.24 -1.82
C VAL A 170 -17.36 -10.10 -0.78
N ASP A 171 -16.15 -9.85 -1.25
CA ASP A 171 -15.10 -9.25 -0.41
C ASP A 171 -15.16 -7.73 -0.56
N VAL A 172 -14.85 -6.98 0.49
CA VAL A 172 -14.69 -5.52 0.43
C VAL A 172 -13.23 -5.18 0.63
N VAL A 173 -12.63 -4.49 -0.35
CA VAL A 173 -11.21 -4.12 -0.31
C VAL A 173 -11.08 -2.60 -0.34
N VAL A 174 -10.32 -2.03 0.58
CA VAL A 174 -10.22 -0.58 0.76
C VAL A 174 -8.76 -0.14 0.66
N SER A 175 -8.49 0.87 -0.17
CA SER A 175 -7.15 1.46 -0.29
C SER A 175 -6.76 2.24 0.96
N GLY A 176 -5.47 2.54 1.10
CA GLY A 176 -5.01 3.53 2.06
C GLY A 176 -5.42 4.97 1.69
N GLY A 177 -5.49 5.85 2.68
CA GLY A 177 -5.89 7.25 2.48
C GLY A 177 -5.85 8.19 3.69
N GLY A 178 -5.28 7.79 4.84
CA GLY A 178 -5.32 8.60 6.07
C GLY A 178 -6.76 8.95 6.48
N ASN A 179 -7.03 10.20 6.85
CA ASN A 179 -8.39 10.63 7.26
C ASN A 179 -9.44 10.61 6.13
N TYR A 180 -9.10 10.12 4.92
CA TYR A 180 -10.12 9.74 3.94
C TYR A 180 -10.89 8.49 4.35
N ASP A 181 -10.50 7.81 5.42
CA ASP A 181 -11.32 6.80 6.10
C ASP A 181 -12.75 7.28 6.41
N ALA A 182 -12.97 8.57 6.62
CA ALA A 182 -14.29 9.17 6.76
C ALA A 182 -15.20 8.84 5.56
N PHE A 183 -14.64 8.79 4.35
CA PHE A 183 -15.38 8.39 3.16
C PHE A 183 -15.84 6.94 3.28
N TYR A 184 -14.91 6.04 3.65
CA TYR A 184 -15.24 4.63 3.82
C TYR A 184 -16.19 4.39 5.00
N MET A 185 -16.13 5.19 6.06
CA MET A 185 -17.11 5.20 7.14
C MET A 185 -18.51 5.38 6.57
N GLY A 186 -18.73 6.39 5.72
CA GLY A 186 -20.00 6.60 5.03
C GLY A 186 -20.42 5.41 4.16
N VAL A 187 -19.48 4.84 3.39
CA VAL A 187 -19.74 3.64 2.57
C VAL A 187 -20.17 2.45 3.44
N HIS A 188 -19.44 2.19 4.52
CA HIS A 188 -19.73 1.11 5.46
C HIS A 188 -21.07 1.31 6.16
N MET A 189 -21.43 2.56 6.50
CA MET A 189 -22.72 2.88 7.09
C MET A 189 -23.88 2.44 6.19
N ILE A 190 -23.77 2.63 4.87
CA ILE A 190 -24.79 2.14 3.93
C ILE A 190 -24.73 0.62 3.80
N PHE A 191 -23.54 0.05 3.51
CA PHE A 191 -23.39 -1.39 3.26
C PHE A 191 -23.81 -2.27 4.44
N SER A 192 -23.52 -1.84 5.67
CA SER A 192 -23.88 -2.58 6.90
C SER A 192 -25.38 -2.61 7.21
N ARG A 193 -26.19 -1.77 6.54
CA ARG A 193 -27.64 -1.68 6.71
C ARG A 193 -28.43 -2.48 5.67
N LEU A 194 -27.77 -3.00 4.65
CA LEU A 194 -28.42 -3.78 3.59
C LEU A 194 -28.80 -5.18 4.05
N SER A 195 -29.84 -5.75 3.45
CA SER A 195 -30.23 -7.13 3.76
C SER A 195 -29.21 -8.13 3.20
N THR A 196 -28.95 -9.22 3.93
CA THR A 196 -27.99 -10.26 3.52
C THR A 196 -28.35 -10.97 2.22
N SER A 197 -29.62 -10.89 1.80
CA SER A 197 -30.09 -11.41 0.51
C SER A 197 -29.68 -10.56 -0.68
N GLU A 198 -29.38 -9.29 -0.45
CA GLU A 198 -29.08 -8.30 -1.47
C GLU A 198 -27.58 -7.97 -1.51
N PHE A 199 -26.99 -7.83 -0.33
CA PHE A 199 -25.58 -7.54 -0.15
C PHE A 199 -25.04 -8.27 1.07
N SER A 200 -23.92 -8.97 0.92
CA SER A 200 -23.27 -9.61 2.07
C SER A 200 -21.76 -9.62 1.88
N VAL A 201 -21.05 -9.26 2.96
CA VAL A 201 -19.59 -9.23 2.98
C VAL A 201 -19.06 -10.47 3.69
N SER A 202 -18.15 -11.18 3.04
CA SER A 202 -17.47 -12.34 3.59
C SER A 202 -16.13 -11.99 4.23
N ARG A 203 -15.36 -11.10 3.60
CA ARG A 203 -14.05 -10.68 4.09
C ARG A 203 -13.79 -9.21 3.77
N TYR A 204 -12.91 -8.63 4.57
CA TYR A 204 -12.37 -7.31 4.36
C TYR A 204 -10.87 -7.40 4.12
N ALA A 205 -10.35 -6.55 3.24
CA ALA A 205 -8.92 -6.32 3.13
C ALA A 205 -8.61 -4.84 2.96
N GLY A 206 -7.47 -4.38 3.46
CA GLY A 206 -7.08 -2.99 3.24
C GLY A 206 -5.68 -2.65 3.72
N THR A 207 -5.19 -1.49 3.30
CA THR A 207 -3.94 -0.88 3.76
C THR A 207 -4.21 0.48 4.39
N SER A 208 -3.28 1.00 5.19
CA SER A 208 -3.46 2.24 5.95
C SER A 208 -4.82 2.27 6.67
N ALA A 209 -5.45 3.44 6.69
CA ALA A 209 -6.79 3.66 7.19
C ALA A 209 -7.85 2.72 6.55
N GLY A 210 -7.68 2.31 5.29
CA GLY A 210 -8.57 1.34 4.63
C GLY A 210 -8.55 -0.06 5.26
N GLY A 211 -7.42 -0.47 5.85
CA GLY A 211 -7.34 -1.69 6.67
C GLY A 211 -7.83 -1.48 8.11
N MET A 212 -7.49 -0.32 8.70
CA MET A 212 -7.84 0.03 10.08
C MET A 212 -9.36 0.10 10.28
N MET A 213 -10.10 0.65 9.31
CA MET A 213 -11.55 0.82 9.44
C MET A 213 -12.34 -0.49 9.53
N PRO A 214 -12.21 -1.46 8.60
CA PRO A 214 -12.83 -2.77 8.76
C PRO A 214 -12.40 -3.51 10.03
N PHE A 215 -11.14 -3.35 10.44
CA PHE A 215 -10.64 -3.91 11.70
C PHE A 215 -11.44 -3.35 12.88
N GLU A 216 -11.59 -2.04 12.98
CA GLU A 216 -12.33 -1.38 14.05
C GLU A 216 -13.84 -1.71 14.00
N PHE A 217 -14.47 -1.67 12.82
CA PHE A 217 -15.88 -2.03 12.68
C PHE A 217 -16.18 -3.44 13.15
N THR A 218 -15.32 -4.40 12.77
CA THR A 218 -15.49 -5.81 13.15
C THR A 218 -15.23 -6.00 14.65
N LEU A 219 -14.22 -5.32 15.21
CA LEU A 219 -13.80 -5.52 16.60
C LEU A 219 -14.71 -4.83 17.63
N ARG A 220 -15.14 -3.60 17.35
CA ARG A 220 -15.84 -2.73 18.33
C ARG A 220 -17.15 -2.12 17.83
N GLY A 221 -17.51 -2.38 16.57
CA GLY A 221 -18.76 -1.92 15.97
C GLY A 221 -18.74 -0.49 15.44
N LEU A 222 -19.74 -0.16 14.62
CA LEU A 222 -19.87 1.13 13.94
C LEU A 222 -19.91 2.33 14.89
N ARG A 223 -20.81 2.33 15.88
CA ARG A 223 -21.01 3.48 16.78
C ARG A 223 -19.73 3.86 17.52
N SER A 224 -19.04 2.89 18.13
CA SER A 224 -17.79 3.14 18.87
C SER A 224 -16.68 3.67 17.96
N THR A 225 -16.57 3.09 16.76
CA THR A 225 -15.61 3.52 15.73
C THR A 225 -15.90 4.95 15.30
N LEU A 226 -17.13 5.24 14.89
CA LEU A 226 -17.58 6.57 14.48
C LEU A 226 -17.33 7.63 15.53
N SER A 227 -17.68 7.37 16.79
CA SER A 227 -17.44 8.33 17.88
C SER A 227 -15.95 8.60 18.12
N SER A 228 -15.08 7.60 18.00
CA SER A 228 -13.64 7.80 18.20
C SER A 228 -13.02 8.64 17.08
N HIS A 229 -13.42 8.37 15.84
CA HIS A 229 -12.94 9.10 14.66
C HIS A 229 -13.47 10.55 14.63
N LEU A 230 -14.74 10.78 14.99
CA LEU A 230 -15.27 12.14 15.18
C LEU A 230 -14.53 12.89 16.31
N SER A 231 -14.20 12.19 17.40
CA SER A 231 -13.44 12.78 18.51
C SER A 231 -12.02 13.17 18.10
N TRP A 232 -11.44 12.53 17.09
CA TRP A 232 -10.12 12.93 16.56
C TRP A 232 -10.16 14.33 15.92
N GLY A 233 -11.25 14.65 15.22
CA GLY A 233 -11.51 16.00 14.72
C GLY A 233 -11.58 17.03 15.85
N VAL A 234 -12.29 16.70 16.94
CA VAL A 234 -12.40 17.54 18.14
C VAL A 234 -11.03 17.77 18.79
N ILE A 235 -10.22 16.71 18.97
CA ILE A 235 -8.86 16.83 19.51
C ILE A 235 -8.00 17.76 18.64
N THR A 236 -8.14 17.67 17.32
CA THR A 236 -7.39 18.53 16.37
C THR A 236 -7.78 20.00 16.50
N GLU A 237 -9.04 20.29 16.81
CA GLU A 237 -9.60 21.63 16.99
C GLU A 237 -9.29 22.21 18.38
N GLU A 238 -9.35 21.41 19.44
CA GLU A 238 -9.09 21.83 20.83
C GLU A 238 -7.61 22.08 21.12
N TYR A 239 -6.72 21.34 20.45
CA TYR A 239 -5.26 21.36 20.68
C TYR A 239 -4.46 21.77 19.43
N PRO A 240 -4.77 22.90 18.77
CA PRO A 240 -4.23 23.26 17.46
C PRO A 240 -2.70 23.42 17.44
N GLU A 241 -2.07 23.69 18.59
CA GLU A 241 -0.62 23.78 18.75
C GLU A 241 0.11 22.46 18.48
N TYR A 242 -0.55 21.32 18.70
CA TYR A 242 0.01 19.99 18.40
C TYR A 242 -0.15 19.63 16.91
N PHE A 243 -1.14 20.22 16.23
CA PHE A 243 -1.47 19.99 14.82
C PHE A 243 -1.13 21.18 13.91
N GLY A 244 -0.17 22.00 14.35
CA GLY A 244 0.19 23.27 13.70
C GLY A 244 0.77 23.10 12.29
N ASN A 245 1.34 21.94 11.97
CA ASN A 245 1.85 21.62 10.63
C ASN A 245 1.69 20.12 10.32
N ALA A 246 1.90 19.75 9.05
CA ALA A 246 1.70 18.38 8.58
C ALA A 246 2.59 17.33 9.29
N VAL A 247 3.83 17.69 9.66
CA VAL A 247 4.75 16.77 10.34
C VAL A 247 4.30 16.50 11.76
N SER A 248 3.92 17.55 12.50
CA SER A 248 3.42 17.40 13.87
C SER A 248 2.07 16.67 13.86
N ALA A 249 1.18 16.98 12.91
CA ALA A 249 -0.11 16.29 12.76
C ALA A 249 0.07 14.79 12.47
N ALA A 250 0.96 14.42 11.53
CA ALA A 250 1.25 13.03 11.23
C ALA A 250 1.85 12.28 12.44
N TYR A 251 2.74 12.92 13.20
CA TYR A 251 3.27 12.34 14.44
C TYR A 251 2.16 12.11 15.48
N GLN A 252 1.29 13.10 15.70
CA GLN A 252 0.19 12.96 16.66
C GLN A 252 -0.81 11.88 16.23
N GLN A 253 -1.13 11.80 14.94
CA GLN A 253 -1.98 10.75 14.39
C GLN A 253 -1.38 9.37 14.62
N ASP A 254 -0.10 9.15 14.29
CA ASP A 254 0.59 7.89 14.56
C ASP A 254 0.56 7.53 16.05
N HIS A 255 0.92 8.48 16.92
CA HIS A 255 0.96 8.29 18.37
C HIS A 255 -0.42 7.98 18.96
N GLY A 256 -1.44 8.76 18.59
CA GLY A 256 -2.82 8.58 19.03
C GLY A 256 -3.39 7.23 18.59
N TRP A 257 -3.10 6.80 17.36
CA TRP A 257 -3.51 5.49 16.88
C TRP A 257 -2.78 4.33 17.55
N ARG A 258 -1.54 4.49 18.00
CA ARG A 258 -0.86 3.48 18.84
C ARG A 258 -1.57 3.31 20.17
N LEU A 259 -1.95 4.42 20.82
CA LEU A 259 -2.71 4.38 22.07
C LEU A 259 -4.08 3.70 21.87
N LEU A 260 -4.77 4.00 20.76
CA LEU A 260 -6.02 3.32 20.40
C LEU A 260 -5.79 1.82 20.15
N ALA A 261 -4.73 1.46 19.41
CA ALA A 261 -4.41 0.08 19.05
C ALA A 261 -4.21 -0.80 20.29
N ASP A 262 -3.39 -0.32 21.24
CA ASP A 262 -3.15 -1.01 22.50
C ASP A 262 -4.43 -1.14 23.32
N TRP A 263 -5.21 -0.05 23.41
CA TRP A 263 -6.46 -0.06 24.16
C TRP A 263 -7.50 -1.02 23.56
N GLN A 264 -7.71 -1.00 22.25
CA GLN A 264 -8.73 -1.83 21.61
C GLN A 264 -8.34 -3.32 21.62
N ALA A 265 -7.06 -3.65 21.40
CA ALA A 265 -6.57 -5.03 21.49
C ALA A 265 -6.72 -5.61 22.91
N ALA A 266 -6.59 -4.76 23.94
CA ALA A 266 -6.82 -5.15 25.32
C ALA A 266 -8.31 -5.22 25.70
N SER A 267 -9.16 -4.43 25.06
CA SER A 267 -10.56 -4.22 25.45
C SER A 267 -11.56 -5.14 24.74
N TYR A 268 -11.21 -5.67 23.57
CA TYR A 268 -12.13 -6.42 22.70
C TYR A 268 -11.56 -7.80 22.29
N PRO A 269 -12.43 -8.76 21.92
CA PRO A 269 -12.00 -10.09 21.49
C PRO A 269 -11.40 -10.04 20.07
N VAL A 270 -10.08 -9.88 19.96
CA VAL A 270 -9.38 -9.78 18.67
C VAL A 270 -9.51 -11.02 17.77
N SER A 271 -9.86 -12.18 18.33
CA SER A 271 -10.14 -13.40 17.57
C SER A 271 -11.35 -13.28 16.62
N ASP A 272 -12.24 -12.30 16.84
CA ASP A 272 -13.40 -12.07 15.95
C ASP A 272 -12.97 -11.54 14.57
N LEU A 273 -11.71 -11.13 14.43
CA LEU A 273 -11.10 -10.68 13.18
C LEU A 273 -10.54 -11.82 12.33
N ASP A 274 -10.27 -12.98 12.93
CA ASP A 274 -9.52 -14.07 12.30
C ASP A 274 -10.22 -14.60 11.05
N GLY A 275 -9.50 -14.57 9.92
CA GLY A 275 -10.01 -15.00 8.63
C GLY A 275 -11.12 -14.12 8.04
N VAL A 276 -11.51 -13.04 8.73
CA VAL A 276 -12.51 -12.06 8.30
C VAL A 276 -11.84 -10.77 7.81
N VAL A 277 -10.89 -10.22 8.59
CA VAL A 277 -10.19 -8.98 8.27
C VAL A 277 -8.74 -9.28 7.88
N TYR A 278 -8.30 -8.72 6.75
CA TYR A 278 -6.96 -8.92 6.20
C TYR A 278 -6.23 -7.58 6.11
N LEU A 279 -5.27 -7.33 7.00
CA LEU A 279 -4.45 -6.13 6.98
C LEU A 279 -3.27 -6.31 6.04
N GLY A 280 -3.16 -5.45 5.03
CA GLY A 280 -2.01 -5.37 4.15
C GLY A 280 -0.94 -4.45 4.75
N THR A 281 0.29 -4.95 4.88
CA THR A 281 1.46 -4.16 5.32
C THR A 281 2.63 -4.37 4.36
N SER A 282 3.46 -3.34 4.18
CA SER A 282 4.61 -3.40 3.28
C SER A 282 5.83 -3.78 4.10
N CYS A 283 6.26 -5.03 4.05
CA CYS A 283 7.41 -5.53 4.80
C CYS A 283 8.69 -5.60 3.95
N LEU A 284 9.83 -5.33 4.56
CA LEU A 284 11.12 -5.21 3.88
C LEU A 284 11.98 -6.48 4.03
N THR A 285 11.99 -7.44 3.09
CA THR A 285 13.06 -8.47 3.01
C THR A 285 13.25 -9.13 1.61
N PRO A 286 14.48 -9.36 1.12
CA PRO A 286 15.40 -8.31 0.61
C PRO A 286 14.76 -7.33 -0.40
N PHE A 287 13.53 -7.56 -0.84
CA PHE A 287 12.72 -6.62 -1.62
C PHE A 287 11.42 -6.34 -0.86
N PRO A 288 10.81 -5.15 -0.98
CA PRO A 288 9.52 -4.87 -0.36
C PRO A 288 8.46 -5.86 -0.87
N GLU A 289 7.73 -6.47 0.06
CA GLU A 289 6.60 -7.36 -0.25
C GLU A 289 5.36 -6.94 0.52
N LEU A 290 4.19 -7.18 -0.10
CA LEU A 290 2.90 -7.02 0.57
C LEU A 290 2.64 -8.26 1.42
N VAL A 291 2.57 -8.07 2.73
CA VAL A 291 2.20 -9.12 3.70
C VAL A 291 0.75 -8.91 4.11
N MET A 292 -0.05 -9.97 3.98
CA MET A 292 -1.45 -9.99 4.43
C MET A 292 -1.57 -10.68 5.78
N ILE A 293 -1.91 -9.92 6.81
CA ILE A 293 -2.13 -10.40 8.17
C ILE A 293 -3.62 -10.75 8.30
N SER A 294 -3.94 -11.95 8.79
CA SER A 294 -5.33 -12.43 8.90
C SER A 294 -5.63 -13.25 10.16
N SER A 295 -4.66 -13.33 11.07
CA SER A 295 -4.81 -13.94 12.37
C SER A 295 -4.24 -13.00 13.42
N TYR A 296 -4.98 -12.84 14.51
CA TYR A 296 -4.77 -11.83 15.52
C TYR A 296 -4.84 -12.46 16.90
N ASP A 297 -3.76 -12.34 17.66
CA ASP A 297 -3.77 -12.63 19.08
C ASP A 297 -3.63 -11.32 19.88
N ARG A 298 -3.84 -11.40 21.19
CA ARG A 298 -3.84 -10.21 22.06
C ARG A 298 -2.50 -9.47 22.06
N ASP A 299 -1.39 -10.18 21.87
CA ASP A 299 -0.04 -9.62 21.95
C ASP A 299 0.38 -9.01 20.61
N THR A 300 -0.20 -9.47 19.49
CA THR A 300 0.16 -9.04 18.13
C THR A 300 -0.87 -8.10 17.49
N ALA A 301 -2.14 -8.12 17.89
CA ALA A 301 -3.21 -7.36 17.23
C ALA A 301 -2.94 -5.85 17.15
N ALA A 302 -2.41 -5.24 18.21
CA ALA A 302 -2.04 -3.82 18.21
C ALA A 302 -0.91 -3.53 17.20
N ALA A 303 0.10 -4.40 17.14
CA ALA A 303 1.17 -4.28 16.16
C ALA A 303 0.67 -4.51 14.72
N ALA A 304 -0.27 -5.43 14.51
CA ALA A 304 -0.89 -5.68 13.21
C ALA A 304 -1.65 -4.44 12.74
N PHE A 305 -2.50 -3.89 13.61
CA PHE A 305 -3.25 -2.66 13.36
C PHE A 305 -2.32 -1.47 13.06
N MET A 306 -1.23 -1.32 13.81
CA MET A 306 -0.29 -0.24 13.54
C MET A 306 0.53 -0.48 12.27
N SER A 307 0.86 -1.72 11.92
CA SER A 307 1.66 -2.06 10.74
C SER A 307 1.02 -1.61 9.43
N THR A 308 -0.30 -1.42 9.39
CA THR A 308 -1.00 -0.92 8.21
C THR A 308 -0.92 0.59 8.09
N GLY A 309 -0.81 1.37 9.18
CA GLY A 309 -0.96 2.83 9.17
C GLY A 309 0.22 3.66 9.71
N THR A 310 1.37 3.03 9.99
CA THR A 310 2.56 3.73 10.53
C THR A 310 3.74 3.79 9.57
N PHE A 311 4.65 4.72 9.84
CA PHE A 311 5.92 4.84 9.11
C PHE A 311 6.85 3.64 9.32
N LEU A 312 6.90 3.09 10.55
CA LEU A 312 7.75 1.96 10.92
C LEU A 312 7.11 1.11 12.02
N GLN A 313 6.97 -0.19 11.77
CA GLN A 313 6.50 -1.20 12.70
C GLN A 313 7.31 -2.48 12.53
N TYR A 314 7.60 -3.17 13.63
CA TYR A 314 8.10 -4.54 13.54
C TYR A 314 6.93 -5.50 13.48
N TRP A 315 6.94 -6.39 12.49
CA TRP A 315 5.98 -7.48 12.33
C TRP A 315 6.72 -8.75 11.92
N ASP A 316 6.56 -9.82 12.71
CA ASP A 316 7.21 -11.13 12.48
C ASP A 316 8.72 -11.03 12.16
N GLY A 317 9.44 -10.20 12.92
CA GLY A 317 10.88 -9.96 12.73
C GLY A 317 11.26 -9.11 11.52
N MET A 318 10.28 -8.68 10.72
CA MET A 318 10.47 -7.78 9.59
C MET A 318 10.19 -6.33 10.00
N ILE A 319 10.88 -5.39 9.35
CA ILE A 319 10.51 -3.97 9.40
C ILE A 319 9.45 -3.78 8.33
N CYS A 320 8.28 -3.32 8.74
CA CYS A 320 7.16 -3.02 7.88
C CYS A 320 6.73 -1.57 8.03
N SER A 321 6.10 -1.04 7.00
CA SER A 321 5.49 0.28 6.97
C SER A 321 4.08 0.16 6.42
N ASP A 322 3.38 1.29 6.35
CA ASP A 322 2.08 1.41 5.68
C ASP A 322 2.02 0.56 4.40
N GLY A 323 1.00 -0.30 4.33
CA GLY A 323 0.81 -1.30 3.28
C GLY A 323 0.62 -0.75 1.87
N GLY A 324 0.35 0.55 1.74
CA GLY A 324 0.01 1.13 0.45
C GLY A 324 1.09 1.01 -0.63
N ALA A 325 2.38 1.09 -0.27
CA ALA A 325 3.47 1.15 -1.23
C ALA A 325 3.65 -0.13 -2.07
N THR A 326 3.27 -1.29 -1.52
CA THR A 326 3.41 -2.60 -2.19
C THR A 326 2.08 -3.17 -2.67
N ALA A 327 0.96 -2.56 -2.28
CA ALA A 327 -0.40 -2.97 -2.68
C ALA A 327 -0.81 -2.54 -4.10
N GLY A 328 0.14 -2.17 -4.96
CA GLY A 328 -0.13 -1.79 -6.35
C GLY A 328 -0.51 -0.32 -6.54
N PRO A 329 -0.91 0.08 -7.76
CA PRO A 329 -1.08 1.50 -8.13
C PRO A 329 -2.21 2.20 -7.36
N ASN A 330 -3.19 1.43 -6.87
CA ASN A 330 -4.31 1.96 -6.09
C ASN A 330 -4.13 1.71 -4.58
N MET A 331 -2.95 1.28 -4.11
CA MET A 331 -2.70 0.96 -2.69
C MET A 331 -3.71 -0.05 -2.11
N THR A 332 -4.24 -0.97 -2.92
CA THR A 332 -5.40 -1.78 -2.56
C THR A 332 -5.09 -3.28 -2.62
N PRO A 333 -5.12 -4.01 -1.50
CA PRO A 333 -4.66 -5.40 -1.45
C PRO A 333 -5.77 -6.37 -1.88
N LEU A 334 -5.96 -6.54 -3.20
CA LEU A 334 -7.00 -7.42 -3.74
C LEU A 334 -6.75 -8.89 -3.40
N PHE A 335 -7.80 -9.62 -3.06
CA PHE A 335 -7.76 -11.07 -2.87
C PHE A 335 -7.50 -11.77 -4.19
N GLN A 336 -6.44 -12.58 -4.23
CA GLN A 336 -5.96 -13.24 -5.44
C GLN A 336 -6.63 -14.60 -5.73
N ASP A 337 -7.51 -15.08 -4.84
CA ASP A 337 -8.09 -16.43 -4.92
C ASP A 337 -9.22 -16.57 -5.96
N GLY A 338 -9.78 -15.45 -6.44
CA GLY A 338 -10.87 -15.43 -7.42
C GLY A 338 -12.19 -16.04 -6.95
N VAL A 339 -12.35 -16.31 -5.64
CA VAL A 339 -13.50 -17.05 -5.10
C VAL A 339 -14.77 -16.19 -5.11
N ARG A 340 -14.64 -14.88 -4.90
CA ARG A 340 -15.75 -13.91 -4.79
C ARG A 340 -15.53 -12.69 -5.69
N GLY A 341 -16.61 -11.95 -5.91
CA GLY A 341 -16.49 -10.57 -6.40
C GLY A 341 -15.93 -9.67 -5.29
N GLN A 342 -15.24 -8.60 -5.67
CA GLN A 342 -14.61 -7.68 -4.74
C GLN A 342 -15.14 -6.27 -4.99
N VAL A 343 -15.77 -5.67 -3.99
CA VAL A 343 -16.09 -4.23 -4.00
C VAL A 343 -14.85 -3.48 -3.56
N VAL A 344 -14.30 -2.66 -4.45
CA VAL A 344 -13.03 -1.95 -4.25
C VAL A 344 -13.33 -0.49 -3.98
N VAL A 345 -12.90 0.02 -2.83
CA VAL A 345 -13.04 1.43 -2.44
C VAL A 345 -11.66 2.09 -2.44
N ASP A 346 -11.46 3.04 -3.36
CA ASP A 346 -10.19 3.73 -3.57
C ASP A 346 -10.24 5.14 -2.98
N LEU A 347 -9.75 5.28 -1.74
CA LEU A 347 -9.75 6.52 -0.97
C LEU A 347 -8.89 7.61 -1.59
N MET A 348 -7.92 7.26 -2.44
CA MET A 348 -7.09 8.24 -3.14
C MET A 348 -7.85 8.93 -4.27
N LYS A 349 -9.06 8.45 -4.63
CA LYS A 349 -9.95 9.04 -5.63
C LYS A 349 -11.10 9.88 -5.04
N THR A 350 -11.06 10.16 -3.74
CA THR A 350 -12.03 11.07 -3.09
C THR A 350 -12.05 12.48 -3.71
N GLY A 351 -10.91 12.92 -4.25
CA GLY A 351 -10.75 14.26 -4.83
C GLY A 351 -10.60 15.37 -3.78
N TYR A 352 -10.49 15.00 -2.49
CA TYR A 352 -10.28 15.95 -1.40
C TYR A 352 -8.82 16.39 -1.31
N PRO A 353 -8.53 17.56 -0.69
CA PRO A 353 -7.18 18.09 -0.57
C PRO A 353 -6.22 17.10 0.13
N GLY A 354 -4.99 16.94 -0.38
CA GLY A 354 -3.98 16.03 0.17
C GLY A 354 -3.56 16.33 1.61
N GLU A 355 -3.76 17.56 2.09
CA GLU A 355 -3.53 17.93 3.49
C GLU A 355 -4.48 17.21 4.46
N MET A 356 -5.69 16.83 3.99
CA MET A 356 -6.67 16.14 4.80
C MET A 356 -6.23 14.73 5.21
N VAL A 357 -5.27 14.13 4.52
CA VAL A 357 -4.68 12.83 4.88
C VAL A 357 -4.20 12.83 6.34
N TYR A 358 -3.61 13.93 6.80
CA TYR A 358 -3.04 14.05 8.16
C TYR A 358 -3.77 15.04 9.05
N LYS A 359 -4.51 15.99 8.47
CA LYS A 359 -5.18 17.05 9.23
C LYS A 359 -6.61 17.25 8.74
N VAL A 360 -7.56 16.91 9.59
CA VAL A 360 -8.99 17.04 9.32
C VAL A 360 -9.66 17.74 10.51
N ASN A 361 -10.64 18.58 10.22
CA ASN A 361 -11.52 19.14 11.25
C ASN A 361 -12.85 18.38 11.29
N THR A 362 -13.66 18.62 12.31
CA THR A 362 -14.87 17.84 12.56
C THR A 362 -15.88 17.98 11.42
N GLU A 363 -16.07 19.18 10.88
CA GLU A 363 -17.01 19.42 9.78
C GLU A 363 -16.57 18.74 8.48
N GLN A 364 -15.29 18.82 8.15
CA GLN A 364 -14.71 18.14 6.98
C GLN A 364 -14.88 16.62 7.09
N TYR A 365 -14.69 16.05 8.28
CA TYR A 365 -14.85 14.62 8.51
C TYR A 365 -16.31 14.20 8.31
N LYS A 366 -17.26 14.93 8.91
CA LYS A 366 -18.71 14.68 8.73
C LYS A 366 -19.15 14.83 7.29
N GLU A 367 -18.71 15.87 6.59
CA GLU A 367 -19.01 16.06 5.17
C GLU A 367 -18.53 14.88 4.33
N LEU A 368 -17.31 14.42 4.55
CA LEU A 368 -16.72 13.31 3.81
C LEU A 368 -17.45 11.98 4.08
N ILE A 369 -17.94 11.77 5.31
CA ILE A 369 -18.85 10.65 5.64
C ILE A 369 -20.12 10.72 4.79
N GLU A 370 -20.78 11.87 4.71
CA GLU A 370 -22.01 12.00 3.93
C GLU A 370 -21.76 11.77 2.44
N VAL A 371 -20.63 12.24 1.92
CA VAL A 371 -20.21 11.97 0.54
C VAL A 371 -20.01 10.46 0.32
N GLY A 372 -19.38 9.75 1.26
CA GLY A 372 -19.26 8.30 1.22
C GLY A 372 -20.62 7.58 1.18
N MET A 373 -21.59 8.04 1.98
CA MET A 373 -22.95 7.49 1.95
C MET A 373 -23.60 7.67 0.58
N ASN A 374 -23.51 8.88 0.01
CA ASN A 374 -24.12 9.20 -1.29
C ASN A 374 -23.50 8.37 -2.41
N GLU A 375 -22.18 8.23 -2.44
CA GLU A 375 -21.49 7.42 -3.46
C GLU A 375 -21.82 5.93 -3.33
N ALA A 376 -21.96 5.42 -2.10
CA ALA A 376 -22.39 4.04 -1.87
C ALA A 376 -23.82 3.78 -2.39
N VAL A 377 -24.77 4.68 -2.08
CA VAL A 377 -26.14 4.61 -2.61
C VAL A 377 -26.12 4.60 -4.14
N ARG A 378 -25.41 5.54 -4.76
CA ARG A 378 -25.31 5.65 -6.22
C ARG A 378 -24.68 4.41 -6.85
N PHE A 379 -23.64 3.86 -6.22
CA PHE A 379 -23.00 2.62 -6.67
C PHE A 379 -23.98 1.44 -6.64
N LEU A 380 -24.79 1.31 -5.58
CA LEU A 380 -25.78 0.24 -5.46
C LEU A 380 -26.91 0.38 -6.49
N GLU A 381 -27.34 1.62 -6.80
CA GLU A 381 -28.37 1.90 -7.80
C GLU A 381 -27.87 1.72 -9.23
N THR A 382 -26.65 2.15 -9.55
CA THR A 382 -26.20 2.35 -10.94
C THR A 382 -24.99 1.49 -11.35
N GLY A 383 -24.32 0.87 -10.38
CA GLY A 383 -23.04 0.17 -10.57
C GLY A 383 -21.86 1.12 -10.80
N ASN A 384 -22.09 2.43 -10.75
CA ASN A 384 -21.10 3.48 -10.96
C ASN A 384 -21.20 4.54 -9.86
N THR A 385 -20.18 5.36 -9.75
CA THR A 385 -20.09 6.49 -8.82
C THR A 385 -20.12 7.81 -9.58
N GLU A 386 -20.32 8.92 -8.86
CA GLU A 386 -20.18 10.25 -9.45
C GLU A 386 -18.71 10.58 -9.68
N ARG A 387 -17.87 10.25 -8.70
CA ARG A 387 -16.42 10.28 -8.84
C ARG A 387 -15.92 9.00 -9.51
N ASP A 388 -15.28 9.13 -10.66
CA ASP A 388 -14.85 7.98 -11.44
C ASP A 388 -13.91 7.06 -10.65
N GLY A 389 -14.28 5.78 -10.58
CA GLY A 389 -13.46 4.72 -10.02
C GLY A 389 -13.24 4.73 -8.50
N ILE A 390 -13.99 5.53 -7.72
CA ILE A 390 -13.87 5.58 -6.25
C ILE A 390 -14.48 4.36 -5.55
N ILE A 391 -15.61 3.85 -6.05
CA ILE A 391 -16.17 2.55 -5.67
C ILE A 391 -16.35 1.76 -6.96
N THR A 392 -15.70 0.61 -7.06
CA THR A 392 -15.77 -0.25 -8.25
C THR A 392 -16.06 -1.69 -7.87
N PHE A 393 -16.58 -2.46 -8.82
CA PHE A 393 -16.81 -3.88 -8.63
C PHE A 393 -15.86 -4.71 -9.51
N CYS A 394 -14.99 -5.47 -8.87
CA CYS A 394 -14.22 -6.51 -9.52
C CYS A 394 -14.99 -7.83 -9.48
N GLY A 395 -15.51 -8.28 -10.62
CA GLY A 395 -16.29 -9.51 -10.69
C GLY A 395 -15.53 -10.76 -10.20
N LYS A 396 -16.28 -11.81 -9.88
CA LYS A 396 -15.73 -13.11 -9.50
C LYS A 396 -14.86 -13.71 -10.62
N GLY A 397 -13.73 -14.32 -10.24
CA GLY A 397 -12.81 -14.99 -11.16
C GLY A 397 -12.04 -14.06 -12.10
N ARG A 398 -12.03 -12.76 -11.82
CA ARG A 398 -11.26 -11.77 -12.59
C ARG A 398 -9.78 -11.88 -12.29
N ASP A 399 -8.97 -11.51 -13.28
CA ASP A 399 -7.54 -11.40 -13.09
C ASP A 399 -7.26 -10.15 -12.25
N VAL A 400 -6.68 -10.38 -11.07
CA VAL A 400 -6.30 -9.33 -10.12
C VAL A 400 -4.79 -9.30 -9.88
N THR A 401 -4.03 -9.92 -10.79
CA THR A 401 -2.56 -9.94 -10.74
C THR A 401 -2.03 -8.52 -10.69
N GLY A 402 -1.13 -8.26 -9.74
CA GLY A 402 -0.58 -6.92 -9.52
C GLY A 402 -1.52 -5.96 -8.78
N ASN A 403 -2.55 -6.48 -8.11
CA ASN A 403 -3.52 -5.71 -7.31
C ASN A 403 -4.35 -4.71 -8.12
N VAL A 404 -4.65 -5.07 -9.37
CA VAL A 404 -5.53 -4.30 -10.25
C VAL A 404 -6.56 -5.24 -10.85
N CYS A 405 -7.84 -4.89 -10.79
CA CYS A 405 -8.88 -5.70 -11.44
C CYS A 405 -8.84 -5.53 -12.96
N ASN A 406 -8.24 -6.49 -13.66
CA ASN A 406 -8.11 -6.46 -15.11
C ASN A 406 -9.44 -6.79 -15.79
N VAL A 407 -9.79 -5.98 -16.79
CA VAL A 407 -11.09 -6.08 -17.46
C VAL A 407 -11.17 -7.29 -18.42
N TYR A 408 -10.02 -7.92 -18.70
CA TYR A 408 -9.92 -9.12 -19.51
C TYR A 408 -9.64 -10.33 -18.62
N PRO A 409 -10.44 -11.40 -18.69
CA PRO A 409 -10.00 -12.67 -18.14
C PRO A 409 -8.71 -13.08 -18.86
N MET A 410 -7.71 -13.56 -18.11
CA MET A 410 -6.56 -14.26 -18.70
C MET A 410 -7.09 -15.23 -19.78
N PRO A 411 -6.63 -15.17 -21.03
CA PRO A 411 -6.95 -16.23 -21.97
C PRO A 411 -6.45 -17.52 -21.31
N SER A 412 -7.39 -18.43 -21.00
CA SER A 412 -7.01 -19.74 -20.47
C SER A 412 -5.89 -20.29 -21.34
N ALA A 413 -4.86 -20.87 -20.73
CA ALA A 413 -3.66 -21.40 -21.39
C ALA A 413 -3.92 -22.52 -22.43
N SER A 414 -5.16 -22.66 -22.91
CA SER A 414 -5.67 -23.74 -23.75
C SER A 414 -6.03 -23.32 -25.19
N LYS A 415 -5.80 -22.07 -25.62
CA LYS A 415 -6.24 -21.61 -26.96
C LYS A 415 -5.22 -20.89 -27.85
N VAL A 416 -3.91 -21.03 -27.59
CA VAL A 416 -2.86 -20.46 -28.48
C VAL A 416 -2.11 -21.53 -29.31
N PHE A 417 -2.46 -22.82 -29.20
CA PHE A 417 -1.70 -23.88 -29.90
C PHE A 417 -2.22 -24.35 -31.27
N TYR A 418 -3.22 -23.69 -31.86
CA TYR A 418 -3.65 -24.01 -33.24
C TYR A 418 -4.00 -22.75 -34.04
N SER A 419 -2.99 -21.94 -34.39
CA SER A 419 -3.11 -21.07 -35.56
C SER A 419 -1.79 -20.67 -36.22
N MET A 420 -0.72 -21.46 -36.04
CA MET A 420 0.54 -21.33 -36.80
C MET A 420 0.96 -22.66 -37.44
N LEU A 421 0.06 -23.28 -38.19
CA LEU A 421 0.40 -24.38 -39.11
C LEU A 421 -0.59 -24.44 -40.29
N ALA A 422 -1.04 -23.28 -40.76
CA ALA A 422 -1.85 -23.15 -41.96
C ALA A 422 -1.32 -22.00 -42.83
N LEU A 423 -0.02 -22.00 -43.14
CA LEU A 423 0.54 -21.22 -44.25
C LEU A 423 1.86 -21.82 -44.73
N SER A 424 1.84 -23.11 -45.11
CA SER A 424 2.89 -23.72 -45.96
C SER A 424 2.51 -25.16 -46.33
N ALA A 425 1.62 -25.34 -47.30
CA ALA A 425 1.61 -26.47 -48.23
C ALA A 425 0.44 -26.35 -49.23
N LEU A 426 0.56 -25.44 -50.19
CA LEU A 426 -0.06 -25.63 -51.50
C LEU A 426 0.98 -26.26 -52.43
N SER A 427 1.05 -27.58 -52.46
CA SER A 427 1.50 -28.33 -53.64
C SER A 427 1.19 -29.83 -53.50
N GLY A 428 0.06 -30.22 -54.10
CA GLY A 428 -0.08 -31.44 -54.89
C GLY A 428 0.00 -32.81 -54.20
N GLY A 429 -1.10 -33.57 -54.32
CA GLY A 429 -0.98 -35.00 -54.66
C GLY A 429 -1.71 -36.00 -53.77
N ARG A 430 -2.91 -36.36 -54.22
CA ARG A 430 -3.56 -37.69 -54.19
C ARG A 430 -3.83 -38.39 -52.85
N ALA A 431 -5.12 -38.66 -52.68
CA ALA A 431 -5.75 -39.54 -51.70
C ALA A 431 -5.18 -40.96 -51.67
N PHE A 432 -5.10 -41.54 -50.46
CA PHE A 432 -5.48 -42.92 -50.15
C PHE A 432 -5.65 -43.04 -48.62
N ALA A 433 -6.76 -43.63 -48.19
CA ALA A 433 -6.98 -44.22 -46.87
C ALA A 433 -7.29 -45.71 -47.08
N PRO A 434 -7.42 -46.59 -46.06
CA PRO A 434 -6.90 -46.59 -44.69
C PRO A 434 -6.19 -47.93 -44.34
N ALA A 435 -5.54 -48.06 -43.18
CA ALA A 435 -5.33 -49.38 -42.54
C ALA A 435 -5.07 -49.31 -41.02
N PHE A 436 -5.86 -50.12 -40.33
CA PHE A 436 -5.71 -50.70 -38.99
C PHE A 436 -4.26 -50.97 -38.52
N ALA A 437 -3.96 -50.71 -37.23
CA ALA A 437 -3.68 -51.74 -36.22
C ALA A 437 -2.96 -51.22 -34.94
N ARG A 438 -3.54 -51.61 -33.80
CA ARG A 438 -2.95 -52.07 -32.52
C ARG A 438 -1.86 -51.26 -31.78
N SER A 439 -2.28 -50.78 -30.59
CA SER A 439 -1.78 -51.17 -29.26
C SER A 439 -0.32 -51.65 -29.16
N GLY A 440 0.50 -50.85 -28.47
CA GLY A 440 1.81 -51.20 -27.94
C GLY A 440 2.34 -50.09 -27.04
N SER A 441 2.47 -50.38 -25.75
CA SER A 441 2.86 -49.51 -24.64
C SER A 441 4.25 -48.88 -24.77
N VAL A 442 4.36 -47.57 -24.50
CA VAL A 442 5.63 -46.84 -24.31
C VAL A 442 5.76 -46.44 -22.83
N PRO A 443 6.93 -46.62 -22.18
CA PRO A 443 7.11 -46.28 -20.77
C PRO A 443 7.39 -44.79 -20.54
N GLY A 444 6.78 -44.26 -19.47
CA GLY A 444 7.36 -43.22 -18.59
C GLY A 444 7.79 -41.89 -19.21
N SER A 445 6.83 -41.06 -19.62
CA SER A 445 7.08 -39.63 -19.83
C SER A 445 7.16 -38.92 -18.48
N ALA A 446 8.37 -38.50 -18.09
CA ALA A 446 8.56 -37.46 -17.10
C ALA A 446 7.92 -36.17 -17.63
N ARG A 447 6.78 -35.78 -17.04
CA ARG A 447 6.18 -34.45 -17.20
C ARG A 447 7.23 -33.40 -16.85
N ARG A 448 7.83 -32.76 -17.85
CA ARG A 448 8.32 -31.40 -17.69
C ARG A 448 7.09 -30.51 -17.65
N THR A 449 6.77 -30.03 -16.46
CA THR A 449 5.93 -28.85 -16.25
C THR A 449 6.50 -27.71 -17.07
N CYS A 450 5.71 -27.17 -18.00
CA CYS A 450 5.98 -25.84 -18.54
C CYS A 450 5.77 -24.86 -17.37
N SER A 451 6.88 -24.29 -16.91
CA SER A 451 6.92 -23.09 -16.08
C SER A 451 6.10 -21.98 -16.73
N SER A 452 5.24 -21.35 -15.93
CA SER A 452 4.71 -20.01 -16.19
C SER A 452 5.87 -19.08 -16.46
N LEU A 453 5.89 -18.42 -17.63
CA LEU A 453 6.86 -17.37 -17.90
C LEU A 453 6.52 -16.17 -17.01
N ASN A 454 7.42 -15.84 -16.08
CA ASN A 454 7.35 -14.64 -15.27
C ASN A 454 7.60 -13.40 -16.14
N MET A 455 6.79 -12.34 -16.00
CA MET A 455 7.05 -11.06 -16.68
C MET A 455 8.38 -10.40 -16.26
N ALA A 456 8.97 -10.85 -15.15
CA ALA A 456 10.29 -10.40 -14.66
C ALA A 456 11.48 -10.87 -15.53
N ASP A 457 11.27 -11.83 -16.43
CA ASP A 457 12.33 -12.41 -17.28
C ASP A 457 12.24 -11.98 -18.76
N MET A 458 11.30 -11.10 -19.14
CA MET A 458 11.15 -10.65 -20.52
C MET A 458 12.20 -9.61 -20.90
N SER A 459 12.78 -9.74 -22.09
CA SER A 459 13.67 -8.71 -22.63
C SER A 459 12.90 -7.42 -22.96
N PRO A 460 13.55 -6.24 -22.93
CA PRO A 460 12.90 -4.97 -23.30
C PRO A 460 12.24 -4.99 -24.68
N SER A 461 12.79 -5.74 -25.63
CA SER A 461 12.26 -5.88 -26.99
C SER A 461 10.97 -6.69 -27.01
N GLU A 462 10.93 -7.80 -26.26
CA GLU A 462 9.71 -8.62 -26.11
C GLU A 462 8.61 -7.86 -25.39
N TYR A 463 8.96 -7.04 -24.39
CA TYR A 463 8.00 -6.19 -23.68
C TYR A 463 7.36 -5.16 -24.63
N ILE A 464 8.16 -4.44 -25.42
CA ILE A 464 7.64 -3.47 -26.40
C ILE A 464 6.77 -4.17 -27.44
N SER A 465 7.21 -5.32 -27.95
CA SER A 465 6.45 -6.11 -28.92
C SER A 465 5.12 -6.61 -28.36
N ALA A 466 5.11 -7.10 -27.12
CA ALA A 466 3.89 -7.56 -26.45
C ALA A 466 2.91 -6.40 -26.22
N ALA A 467 3.38 -5.29 -25.68
CA ALA A 467 2.58 -4.10 -25.43
C ALA A 467 1.94 -3.57 -26.72
N THR A 468 2.72 -3.42 -27.79
CA THR A 468 2.27 -2.83 -29.07
C THR A 468 1.43 -3.75 -29.94
N SER A 469 1.50 -5.07 -29.74
CA SER A 469 0.67 -6.04 -30.46
C SER A 469 -0.66 -6.33 -29.76
N SER A 470 -0.71 -6.16 -28.43
CA SER A 470 -1.88 -6.48 -27.62
C SER A 470 -2.82 -5.27 -27.42
N ASN A 471 -2.39 -4.07 -27.80
CA ASN A 471 -3.15 -2.83 -27.59
C ASN A 471 -3.26 -2.02 -28.89
N ASP A 472 -4.41 -1.37 -29.05
CA ASP A 472 -4.71 -0.54 -30.22
C ASP A 472 -3.92 0.77 -30.22
N VAL A 473 -3.70 1.35 -29.04
CA VAL A 473 -2.85 2.52 -28.83
C VAL A 473 -1.95 2.25 -27.63
N VAL A 474 -0.65 2.50 -27.78
CA VAL A 474 0.35 2.42 -26.71
C VAL A 474 1.08 3.75 -26.60
N VAL A 475 1.23 4.26 -25.39
CA VAL A 475 1.98 5.49 -25.10
C VAL A 475 3.07 5.18 -24.09
N PHE A 476 4.33 5.13 -24.54
CA PHE A 476 5.47 5.13 -23.64
C PHE A 476 5.72 6.55 -23.15
N SER A 477 5.62 6.74 -21.84
CA SER A 477 5.45 8.04 -21.17
C SER A 477 6.46 8.20 -20.02
N LYS A 478 6.50 9.40 -19.44
CA LYS A 478 6.99 9.61 -18.07
C LYS A 478 6.00 10.45 -17.29
N SER A 479 5.79 10.11 -16.01
CA SER A 479 4.71 10.65 -15.18
C SER A 479 4.73 12.18 -15.07
N TYR A 480 5.93 12.77 -15.06
CA TYR A 480 6.15 14.21 -14.92
C TYR A 480 6.20 14.97 -16.26
N CYS A 481 6.07 14.30 -17.41
CA CYS A 481 6.29 14.93 -18.72
C CYS A 481 5.01 15.61 -19.26
N PRO A 482 5.01 16.95 -19.47
CA PRO A 482 3.81 17.67 -19.91
C PRO A 482 3.36 17.28 -21.33
N PHE A 483 4.30 16.95 -22.23
CA PHE A 483 3.96 16.45 -23.58
C PHE A 483 3.29 15.09 -23.54
N CYS A 484 3.67 14.22 -22.58
CA CYS A 484 2.99 12.95 -22.38
C CYS A 484 1.57 13.17 -21.86
N THR A 485 1.37 14.10 -20.92
CA THR A 485 0.03 14.49 -20.46
C THR A 485 -0.85 14.99 -21.60
N SER A 486 -0.33 15.87 -22.45
CA SER A 486 -1.07 16.36 -23.63
C SER A 486 -1.46 15.23 -24.59
N THR A 487 -0.55 14.30 -24.86
CA THR A 487 -0.83 13.11 -25.69
C THR A 487 -1.88 12.20 -25.06
N LYS A 488 -1.82 11.96 -23.74
CA LYS A 488 -2.79 11.14 -23.01
C LYS A 488 -4.19 11.75 -23.05
N ASN A 489 -4.30 13.07 -22.84
CA ASN A 489 -5.58 13.79 -22.89
C ASN A 489 -6.20 13.73 -24.29
N LEU A 490 -5.40 13.92 -25.34
CA LEU A 490 -5.89 13.82 -26.72
C LEU A 490 -6.53 12.46 -27.00
N PHE A 491 -5.89 11.36 -26.60
CA PHE A 491 -6.47 10.03 -26.79
C PHE A 491 -7.70 9.76 -25.90
N ALA A 492 -7.79 10.39 -24.73
CA ALA A 492 -9.00 10.32 -23.91
C ALA A 492 -10.19 11.04 -24.58
N GLU A 493 -9.94 12.23 -25.13
CA GLU A 493 -10.93 13.00 -25.90
C GLU A 493 -11.35 12.24 -27.16
N MET A 494 -10.39 11.81 -27.98
CA MET A 494 -10.66 11.03 -29.20
C MET A 494 -11.32 9.67 -28.91
N GLY A 495 -11.00 9.03 -27.78
CA GLY A 495 -11.63 7.78 -27.37
C GLY A 495 -13.15 7.93 -27.18
N THR A 496 -13.57 9.08 -26.65
CA THR A 496 -14.98 9.45 -26.48
C THR A 496 -15.65 9.70 -27.84
N GLU A 497 -14.96 10.38 -28.77
CA GLU A 497 -15.51 10.72 -30.09
C GLU A 497 -15.55 9.53 -31.08
N LEU A 498 -14.52 8.67 -31.07
CA LEU A 498 -14.38 7.54 -32.00
C LEU A 498 -14.99 6.23 -31.49
N GLY A 499 -15.55 6.25 -30.27
CA GLY A 499 -16.11 5.07 -29.61
C GLY A 499 -15.09 3.95 -29.49
N LEU A 500 -13.88 4.27 -29.03
CA LEU A 500 -12.86 3.27 -28.77
C LEU A 500 -13.26 2.45 -27.54
N SER A 501 -13.23 1.13 -27.67
CA SER A 501 -13.64 0.21 -26.60
C SER A 501 -12.66 0.15 -25.43
N SER A 502 -11.51 0.84 -25.53
CA SER A 502 -10.45 0.84 -24.51
C SER A 502 -9.61 2.12 -24.59
N PRO A 503 -9.16 2.66 -23.44
CA PRO A 503 -8.22 3.78 -23.40
C PRO A 503 -6.83 3.38 -23.92
N PRO A 504 -5.93 4.34 -24.24
CA PRO A 504 -4.56 4.03 -24.61
C PRO A 504 -3.83 3.29 -23.48
N PHE A 505 -3.05 2.27 -23.82
CA PHE A 505 -2.19 1.58 -22.88
C PHE A 505 -0.95 2.42 -22.59
N VAL A 506 -0.82 2.93 -21.37
CA VAL A 506 0.26 3.84 -20.97
C VAL A 506 1.33 3.07 -20.20
N VAL A 507 2.58 3.24 -20.61
CA VAL A 507 3.75 2.72 -19.89
C VAL A 507 4.56 3.90 -19.36
N GLU A 508 4.48 4.14 -18.05
CA GLU A 508 5.28 5.17 -17.38
C GLU A 508 6.69 4.65 -17.11
N LEU A 509 7.63 5.00 -17.99
CA LEU A 509 9.01 4.47 -17.99
C LEU A 509 9.81 4.84 -16.75
N ASP A 510 9.46 5.92 -16.07
CA ASP A 510 10.06 6.36 -14.81
C ASP A 510 9.60 5.51 -13.61
N ASN A 511 8.43 4.86 -13.71
CA ASN A 511 7.87 3.99 -12.67
C ASN A 511 8.08 2.50 -12.96
N LEU A 512 8.62 2.16 -14.13
CA LEU A 512 8.88 0.78 -14.55
C LEU A 512 10.31 0.36 -14.14
N PRO A 513 10.47 -0.72 -13.35
CA PRO A 513 11.79 -1.34 -13.15
C PRO A 513 12.42 -1.72 -14.50
N GLY A 514 13.63 -1.22 -14.78
CA GLY A 514 14.26 -1.40 -16.10
C GLY A 514 13.71 -0.49 -17.21
N GLY A 515 12.87 0.50 -16.88
CA GLY A 515 12.30 1.43 -17.86
C GLY A 515 13.34 2.22 -18.67
N GLY A 516 14.55 2.42 -18.13
CA GLY A 516 15.68 2.95 -18.88
C GLY A 516 16.14 2.03 -20.03
N ASP A 517 16.11 0.72 -19.83
CA ASP A 517 16.46 -0.27 -20.85
C ASP A 517 15.36 -0.37 -21.92
N VAL A 518 14.10 -0.29 -21.52
CA VAL A 518 12.96 -0.14 -22.45
C VAL A 518 13.11 1.15 -23.27
N GLN A 519 13.48 2.27 -22.65
CA GLN A 519 13.71 3.53 -23.36
C GLN A 519 14.88 3.44 -24.36
N ASN A 520 15.95 2.72 -24.00
CA ASN A 520 17.07 2.47 -24.90
C ASN A 520 16.68 1.56 -26.06
N GLU A 521 15.82 0.56 -25.83
CA GLU A 521 15.34 -0.34 -26.87
C GLU A 521 14.34 0.37 -27.80
N LEU A 522 13.47 1.23 -27.28
CA LEU A 522 12.60 2.11 -28.08
C LEU A 522 13.42 2.97 -29.06
N LEU A 523 14.55 3.54 -28.62
CA LEU A 523 15.46 4.27 -29.50
C LEU A 523 16.00 3.38 -30.64
N LYS A 524 16.28 2.10 -30.40
CA LYS A 524 16.74 1.19 -31.46
C LYS A 524 15.62 0.84 -32.44
N ILE A 525 14.42 0.58 -31.93
CA ILE A 525 13.27 0.13 -32.73
C ILE A 525 12.66 1.28 -33.54
N THR A 526 12.55 2.48 -32.94
CA THR A 526 11.82 3.60 -33.55
C THR A 526 12.70 4.76 -33.99
N GLY A 527 13.97 4.79 -33.57
CA GLY A 527 14.86 5.94 -33.76
C GLY A 527 14.58 7.11 -32.79
N GLN A 528 13.57 6.98 -31.91
CA GLN A 528 13.15 8.06 -31.00
C GLN A 528 13.47 7.72 -29.54
N ARG A 529 14.32 8.54 -28.92
CA ARG A 529 14.67 8.43 -27.48
C ARG A 529 13.66 9.15 -26.56
N THR A 530 12.98 10.16 -27.08
CA THR A 530 12.11 11.06 -26.31
C THR A 530 10.74 10.44 -26.04
N VAL A 531 10.18 10.76 -24.87
CA VAL A 531 8.76 10.51 -24.57
C VAL A 531 7.93 11.78 -24.89
N PRO A 532 6.65 11.65 -25.25
CA PRO A 532 5.93 10.38 -25.47
C PRO A 532 6.44 9.67 -26.72
N ASN A 533 6.44 8.34 -26.72
CA ASN A 533 6.74 7.51 -27.89
C ASN A 533 5.52 6.62 -28.15
N VAL A 534 4.79 6.93 -29.23
CA VAL A 534 3.41 6.49 -29.44
C VAL A 534 3.34 5.44 -30.55
N PHE A 535 2.53 4.40 -30.32
CA PHE A 535 2.19 3.39 -31.31
C PHE A 535 0.67 3.28 -31.48
N VAL A 536 0.22 3.07 -32.71
CA VAL A 536 -1.19 2.81 -33.05
C VAL A 536 -1.25 1.56 -33.94
N LYS A 537 -2.04 0.56 -33.53
CA LYS A 537 -2.14 -0.77 -34.17
C LYS A 537 -0.76 -1.38 -34.47
N GLY A 538 0.13 -1.34 -33.48
CA GLY A 538 1.50 -1.84 -33.59
C GLY A 538 2.47 -1.02 -34.46
N LYS A 539 2.02 0.09 -35.07
CA LYS A 539 2.87 0.97 -35.90
C LYS A 539 3.30 2.20 -35.10
N HIS A 540 4.59 2.53 -35.15
CA HIS A 540 5.13 3.73 -34.51
C HIS A 540 4.60 4.99 -35.19
N LEU A 541 3.99 5.87 -34.40
CA LEU A 541 3.43 7.15 -34.84
C LEU A 541 4.42 8.30 -34.65
N GLY A 542 5.12 8.35 -33.51
CA GLY A 542 6.07 9.41 -33.18
C GLY A 542 5.88 10.02 -31.79
N GLY A 543 6.19 11.31 -31.67
CA GLY A 543 6.06 12.09 -30.44
C GLY A 543 4.72 12.80 -30.29
N ASN A 544 4.66 13.76 -29.35
CA ASN A 544 3.44 14.55 -29.12
C ASN A 544 3.03 15.33 -30.37
N ASP A 545 3.96 16.03 -31.02
CA ASP A 545 3.67 16.85 -32.20
C ASP A 545 3.15 16.01 -33.37
N ASP A 546 3.73 14.82 -33.57
CA ASP A 546 3.26 13.86 -34.56
C ASP A 546 1.85 13.38 -34.26
N THR A 547 1.58 13.10 -32.98
CA THR A 547 0.28 12.61 -32.52
C THR A 547 -0.81 13.68 -32.67
N GLN A 548 -0.54 14.93 -32.27
CA GLN A 548 -1.47 16.05 -32.42
C GLN A 548 -1.79 16.31 -33.90
N ARG A 549 -0.77 16.29 -34.76
CA ARG A 549 -0.95 16.44 -36.21
C ARG A 549 -1.78 15.31 -36.81
N ALA A 550 -1.47 14.06 -36.45
CA ALA A 550 -2.14 12.87 -36.95
C ALA A 550 -3.60 12.74 -36.45
N ALA A 551 -3.93 13.34 -35.30
CA ALA A 551 -5.31 13.51 -34.88
C ALA A 551 -6.03 14.55 -35.75
N ALA A 552 -5.42 15.72 -35.96
CA ALA A 552 -6.01 16.82 -36.70
C ALA A 552 -6.25 16.52 -38.19
N ASP A 553 -5.37 15.74 -38.83
CA ASP A 553 -5.49 15.35 -40.24
C ASP A 553 -6.25 14.03 -40.46
N GLY A 554 -6.73 13.39 -39.39
CA GLY A 554 -7.51 12.14 -39.43
C GLY A 554 -6.68 10.86 -39.61
N THR A 555 -5.35 10.95 -39.66
CA THR A 555 -4.46 9.78 -39.80
C THR A 555 -4.67 8.76 -38.69
N ILE A 556 -4.87 9.19 -37.44
CA ILE A 556 -5.11 8.28 -36.30
C ILE A 556 -6.41 7.47 -36.50
N SER A 557 -7.50 8.11 -36.93
CA SER A 557 -8.76 7.43 -37.24
C SER A 557 -8.58 6.40 -38.35
N GLN A 558 -7.84 6.75 -39.40
CA GLN A 558 -7.52 5.83 -40.48
C GLN A 558 -6.69 4.63 -39.99
N MET A 559 -5.70 4.85 -39.13
CA MET A 559 -4.89 3.78 -38.53
C MET A 559 -5.73 2.83 -37.67
N LEU A 560 -6.76 3.35 -37.00
CA LEU A 560 -7.69 2.58 -36.17
C LEU A 560 -8.82 1.92 -36.99
N GLY A 561 -8.95 2.22 -38.27
CA GLY A 561 -10.01 1.71 -39.14
C GLY A 561 -11.38 2.34 -38.85
N LYS A 562 -11.39 3.63 -38.52
CA LYS A 562 -12.57 4.42 -38.15
C LYS A 562 -12.92 5.48 -39.17
#